data_AF-A0AA39ZPH9-F1
#
_entry.id   AF-A0AA39ZPH9-F1
#
_cell.length_a   1.000
_cell.length_b   1.000
_cell.length_c   1.000
_cell.angle_alpha   90.00
_cell.angle_beta   90.00
_cell.angle_gamma   90.00
#
_symmetry.space_group_name_H-M   'P 1'
#
loop_
_entity.id
_entity.type
_entity.pdbx_description
1 polymer ?
#
loop_
_entity_poly.entity_id
_entity_poly.type
_entity_poly.pdbx_seq_one_letter_code
_entity_poly.pdbx_strand_id
1 'polypeptide(L)'
;GADVTIACQTAGTSVNGNSIWDKTQHRCFVADYYVRTGTNGYVTKKCGSDSSVPGPVINDYPYKCSCGGEDPWRYFKCQCTSFVVWRINERLGIKFHNQYKGVNWGNANSWDEAARATGVTVNSTPKPGSIAQTNAGSFGHVAWVTAVGSDTVTLEEYNWATKEGYGKRTVSKGTFNYIHV
;
A
#
# COMPACT_ATOMS: atom_id res chain seq x y z
N GLY A 1 26.15 -2.55 -22.74
CA GLY A 1 25.39 -2.45 -21.48
C GLY A 1 23.92 -2.47 -21.81
N ALA A 2 23.06 -2.84 -20.86
CA ALA A 2 21.61 -2.71 -21.00
C ALA A 2 21.14 -1.49 -20.22
N ASP A 3 20.16 -0.75 -20.75
CA ASP A 3 19.57 0.39 -20.06
C ASP A 3 18.62 -0.08 -18.95
N VAL A 4 18.68 0.57 -17.80
CA VAL A 4 17.85 0.25 -16.63
C VAL A 4 17.20 1.51 -16.09
N THR A 5 15.88 1.47 -15.92
CA THR A 5 15.13 2.57 -15.30
C THR A 5 15.20 2.46 -13.78
N ILE A 6 15.67 3.52 -13.13
CA ILE A 6 15.80 3.63 -11.67
C ILE A 6 14.49 4.18 -11.10
N ALA A 7 13.82 3.39 -10.25
CA ALA A 7 12.58 3.76 -9.57
C ALA A 7 12.82 4.64 -8.33
N CYS A 8 13.87 4.35 -7.56
CA CYS A 8 14.33 5.14 -6.41
C CYS A 8 15.74 4.70 -5.99
N GLN A 9 16.40 5.47 -5.13
CA GLN A 9 17.75 5.18 -4.65
C GLN A 9 17.84 5.10 -3.12
N THR A 10 18.56 4.14 -2.56
CA THR A 10 18.75 4.01 -1.10
C THR A 10 20.20 3.96 -0.73
N ALA A 11 20.53 4.23 0.54
CA ALA A 11 21.83 3.88 1.08
C ALA A 11 21.86 2.39 1.45
N GLY A 12 23.02 1.75 1.31
CA GLY A 12 23.24 0.34 1.66
C GLY A 12 24.72 0.01 1.82
N THR A 13 25.06 -1.28 1.71
CA THR A 13 26.45 -1.74 1.83
C THR A 13 27.33 -1.11 0.76
N SER A 14 28.56 -0.73 1.12
CA SER A 14 29.45 -0.07 0.18
C SER A 14 30.05 -1.08 -0.81
N VAL A 15 29.91 -0.80 -2.10
CA VAL A 15 30.58 -1.49 -3.19
C VAL A 15 31.59 -0.51 -3.78
N ASN A 16 32.88 -0.82 -3.63
CA ASN A 16 33.99 -0.01 -4.13
C ASN A 16 33.93 1.48 -3.73
N GLY A 17 33.57 1.76 -2.48
CA GLY A 17 33.46 3.13 -1.95
C GLY A 17 32.14 3.85 -2.25
N ASN A 18 31.25 3.26 -3.06
CA ASN A 18 29.90 3.78 -3.30
C ASN A 18 28.88 3.02 -2.44
N SER A 19 28.06 3.73 -1.67
CA SER A 19 27.03 3.16 -0.79
C SER A 19 25.60 3.36 -1.28
N ILE A 20 25.43 3.87 -2.50
CA ILE A 20 24.13 4.11 -3.12
C ILE A 20 23.68 2.85 -3.87
N TRP A 21 22.40 2.53 -3.73
CA TRP A 21 21.74 1.39 -4.35
C TRP A 21 20.52 1.85 -5.14
N ASP A 22 20.49 1.50 -6.42
CA ASP A 22 19.41 1.78 -7.37
C ASP A 22 18.36 0.67 -7.34
N LYS A 23 17.13 1.02 -6.97
CA LYS A 23 16.00 0.12 -7.17
C LYS A 23 15.53 0.24 -8.60
N THR A 24 15.57 -0.84 -9.36
CA THR A 24 15.07 -0.88 -10.74
C THR A 24 13.54 -0.93 -10.77
N GLN A 25 12.95 -0.64 -11.93
CA GLN A 25 11.50 -0.84 -12.16
C GLN A 25 11.01 -2.27 -11.85
N HIS A 26 11.90 -3.26 -11.95
CA HIS A 26 11.61 -4.67 -11.62
C HIS A 26 11.79 -4.99 -10.12
N ARG A 27 11.93 -3.96 -9.27
CA ARG A 27 12.06 -4.04 -7.81
C ARG A 27 13.34 -4.75 -7.31
N CYS A 28 14.33 -4.95 -8.19
CA CYS A 28 15.66 -5.42 -7.79
C CYS A 28 16.55 -4.24 -7.43
N PHE A 29 17.51 -4.43 -6.52
CA PHE A 29 18.51 -3.43 -6.19
C PHE A 29 19.83 -3.73 -6.90
N VAL A 30 20.43 -2.71 -7.50
CA VAL A 30 21.76 -2.77 -8.12
C VAL A 30 22.60 -1.69 -7.46
N ALA A 31 23.84 -1.99 -7.07
CA ALA A 31 24.72 -0.96 -6.54
C ALA A 31 25.00 0.09 -7.62
N ASP A 32 24.93 1.37 -7.27
CA ASP A 32 25.10 2.51 -8.19
C ASP A 32 26.47 2.48 -8.88
N TYR A 33 27.48 1.85 -8.27
CA TYR A 33 28.77 1.53 -8.91
C TYR A 33 28.64 0.80 -10.26
N TYR A 34 27.63 -0.05 -10.43
CA TYR A 34 27.39 -0.81 -11.66
C TYR A 34 26.43 -0.10 -12.63
N VAL A 35 25.82 1.01 -12.22
CA VAL A 35 24.85 1.76 -13.01
C VAL A 35 25.48 3.08 -13.43
N ARG A 36 25.53 3.35 -14.74
CA ARG A 36 26.05 4.62 -15.24
C ARG A 36 24.99 5.70 -15.10
N THR A 37 24.91 6.31 -13.93
CA THR A 37 24.00 7.43 -13.62
C THR A 37 24.60 8.80 -13.95
N GLY A 38 25.91 8.86 -14.21
CA GLY A 38 26.64 10.10 -14.55
C GLY A 38 27.13 10.90 -13.34
N THR A 39 26.78 10.50 -12.12
CA THR A 39 27.28 11.11 -10.86
C THR A 39 27.44 10.03 -9.78
N ASN A 40 28.26 10.28 -8.75
CA ASN A 40 28.33 9.41 -7.56
C ASN A 40 27.30 9.80 -6.47
N GLY A 41 26.22 10.47 -6.88
CA GLY A 41 25.20 11.02 -5.99
C GLY A 41 23.81 10.49 -6.32
N TYR A 42 22.83 10.87 -5.49
CA TYR A 42 21.43 10.56 -5.76
C TYR A 42 20.98 11.31 -7.02
N VAL A 43 20.65 10.57 -8.07
CA VAL A 43 20.09 11.09 -9.33
C VAL A 43 18.55 11.04 -9.35
N THR A 44 17.94 10.34 -8.39
CA THR A 44 16.49 10.28 -8.20
C THR A 44 16.12 10.30 -6.71
N LYS A 45 14.81 10.29 -6.43
CA LYS A 45 14.23 10.28 -5.07
C LYS A 45 14.76 9.12 -4.24
N LYS A 46 14.91 9.33 -2.93
CA LYS A 46 15.38 8.26 -2.05
C LYS A 46 14.28 7.23 -1.80
N CYS A 47 14.61 5.94 -1.83
CA CYS A 47 13.67 4.90 -1.44
C CYS A 47 13.29 5.11 0.02
N GLY A 48 11.98 5.16 0.28
CA GLY A 48 11.45 5.32 1.64
C GLY A 48 11.40 6.76 2.17
N SER A 49 11.88 7.78 1.45
CA SER A 49 11.77 9.18 1.88
C SER A 49 10.48 9.88 1.40
N ASP A 50 9.45 9.12 1.03
CA ASP A 50 8.73 9.48 -0.18
C ASP A 50 7.22 9.60 0.03
N SER A 51 6.68 10.72 -0.47
CA SER A 51 5.28 11.05 -0.67
C SER A 51 4.62 10.17 -1.75
N SER A 52 4.96 8.87 -1.86
CA SER A 52 4.93 8.17 -3.15
C SER A 52 4.25 6.81 -3.24
N VAL A 53 3.49 6.37 -2.22
CA VAL A 53 2.70 5.14 -2.42
C VAL A 53 1.27 5.46 -2.88
N PRO A 54 1.13 5.84 -4.15
CA PRO A 54 -0.03 5.40 -4.94
C PRO A 54 0.35 5.06 -6.40
N GLY A 55 0.13 3.82 -6.81
CA GLY A 55 0.27 3.37 -8.20
C GLY A 55 -0.98 3.71 -9.05
N PRO A 56 -1.13 3.07 -10.23
CA PRO A 56 -2.33 3.24 -11.06
C PRO A 56 -3.62 3.02 -10.26
N VAL A 57 -4.54 4.01 -10.32
CA VAL A 57 -5.85 3.98 -9.65
C VAL A 57 -6.88 3.47 -10.65
N ILE A 58 -6.86 2.16 -10.86
CA ILE A 58 -7.66 1.44 -11.85
C ILE A 58 -8.15 0.12 -11.26
N ASN A 59 -9.14 -0.50 -11.91
CA ASN A 59 -9.59 -1.84 -11.51
C ASN A 59 -8.69 -2.95 -12.10
N ASP A 60 -7.49 -3.09 -11.56
CA ASP A 60 -6.51 -4.15 -11.83
C ASP A 60 -6.54 -5.29 -10.78
N TYR A 61 -7.54 -5.30 -9.90
CA TYR A 61 -7.73 -6.34 -8.90
C TYR A 61 -7.95 -7.71 -9.59
N PRO A 62 -7.14 -8.75 -9.26
CA PRO A 62 -7.14 -10.01 -10.00
C PRO A 62 -8.46 -10.78 -9.91
N TYR A 63 -9.26 -10.56 -8.86
CA TYR A 63 -10.50 -11.29 -8.63
C TYR A 63 -11.76 -10.51 -9.05
N LYS A 64 -11.63 -9.39 -9.78
CA LYS A 64 -12.75 -8.53 -10.19
C LYS A 64 -13.90 -9.23 -10.94
N CYS A 65 -13.65 -10.37 -11.59
CA CYS A 65 -14.66 -11.16 -12.30
C CYS A 65 -14.88 -12.56 -11.67
N SER A 66 -14.31 -12.81 -10.49
CA SER A 66 -14.35 -14.10 -9.80
C SER A 66 -14.66 -13.86 -8.32
N CYS A 67 -15.79 -13.21 -8.07
CA CYS A 67 -16.26 -12.94 -6.71
C CYS A 67 -16.78 -14.22 -6.03
N GLY A 68 -16.69 -14.24 -4.71
CA GLY A 68 -17.06 -15.40 -3.90
C GLY A 68 -15.88 -16.34 -3.59
N GLY A 69 -15.99 -17.01 -2.45
CA GLY A 69 -14.91 -17.82 -1.89
C GLY A 69 -13.78 -16.99 -1.29
N GLU A 70 -12.87 -17.70 -0.62
CA GLU A 70 -11.70 -17.14 0.06
C GLU A 70 -10.55 -16.92 -0.93
N ASP A 71 -9.82 -15.82 -0.75
CA ASP A 71 -8.56 -15.53 -1.45
C ASP A 71 -7.34 -16.09 -0.68
N PRO A 72 -6.12 -16.05 -1.26
CA PRO A 72 -4.92 -16.54 -0.58
C PRO A 72 -4.57 -15.80 0.73
N TRP A 73 -5.16 -14.64 0.99
CA TRP A 73 -4.93 -13.83 2.20
C TRP A 73 -5.99 -14.05 3.28
N ARG A 74 -6.89 -15.00 3.05
CA ARG A 74 -7.97 -15.40 3.94
C ARG A 74 -9.10 -14.39 4.10
N TYR A 75 -9.40 -13.69 3.01
CA TYR A 75 -10.52 -12.79 2.88
C TYR A 75 -11.45 -13.21 1.74
N PHE A 76 -12.72 -12.83 1.81
CA PHE A 76 -13.66 -13.09 0.73
C PHE A 76 -13.38 -12.19 -0.47
N LYS A 77 -13.30 -12.77 -1.67
CA LYS A 77 -13.03 -12.03 -2.91
C LYS A 77 -14.08 -10.96 -3.18
N CYS A 78 -13.66 -9.86 -3.80
CA CYS A 78 -14.48 -8.68 -4.11
C CYS A 78 -15.00 -7.91 -2.88
N GLN A 79 -14.56 -8.26 -1.67
CA GLN A 79 -14.81 -7.46 -0.47
C GLN A 79 -13.75 -6.36 -0.29
N CYS A 80 -14.09 -5.35 0.51
CA CYS A 80 -13.21 -4.22 0.82
C CYS A 80 -11.87 -4.68 1.43
N THR A 81 -11.92 -5.61 2.37
CA THR A 81 -10.72 -6.16 3.04
C THR A 81 -9.80 -6.88 2.06
N SER A 82 -10.34 -7.79 1.24
CA SER A 82 -9.58 -8.51 0.22
C SER A 82 -8.86 -7.58 -0.75
N PHE A 83 -9.57 -6.56 -1.25
CA PHE A 83 -8.97 -5.57 -2.15
C PHE A 83 -7.84 -4.77 -1.49
N VAL A 84 -8.06 -4.30 -0.25
CA VAL A 84 -7.05 -3.52 0.48
C VAL A 84 -5.83 -4.37 0.81
N VAL A 85 -6.01 -5.63 1.22
CA VAL A 85 -4.89 -6.55 1.45
C VAL A 85 -4.09 -6.78 0.17
N TRP A 86 -4.76 -6.97 -0.96
CA TRP A 86 -4.07 -7.05 -2.23
C TRP A 86 -3.27 -5.79 -2.54
N ARG A 87 -3.84 -4.58 -2.34
CA ARG A 87 -3.14 -3.31 -2.54
C ARG A 87 -1.91 -3.17 -1.64
N ILE A 88 -2.02 -3.53 -0.37
CA ILE A 88 -0.88 -3.55 0.57
C ILE A 88 0.22 -4.46 0.02
N ASN A 89 -0.13 -5.69 -0.35
CA ASN A 89 0.85 -6.68 -0.80
C ASN A 89 1.51 -6.27 -2.12
N GLU A 90 0.75 -5.76 -3.06
CA GLU A 90 1.24 -5.36 -4.38
C GLU A 90 2.05 -4.06 -4.31
N ARG A 91 1.55 -3.01 -3.65
CA ARG A 91 2.21 -1.70 -3.61
C ARG A 91 3.36 -1.63 -2.60
N LEU A 92 3.18 -2.21 -1.41
CA LEU A 92 4.18 -2.15 -0.34
C LEU A 92 5.12 -3.36 -0.32
N GLY A 93 4.75 -4.48 -0.95
CA GLY A 93 5.54 -5.72 -0.88
C GLY A 93 5.52 -6.39 0.49
N ILE A 94 4.55 -6.03 1.34
CA ILE A 94 4.32 -6.66 2.63
C ILE A 94 3.63 -8.01 2.37
N LYS A 95 3.84 -9.00 3.24
CA LYS A 95 3.08 -10.26 3.23
C LYS A 95 1.91 -10.13 4.20
N PHE A 96 0.99 -9.23 3.90
CA PHE A 96 -0.20 -8.98 4.70
C PHE A 96 -1.28 -10.02 4.41
N HIS A 97 -1.93 -10.51 5.46
CA HIS A 97 -3.03 -11.48 5.40
C HIS A 97 -3.86 -11.39 6.67
N ASN A 98 -4.97 -12.12 6.76
CA ASN A 98 -5.89 -12.07 7.91
C ASN A 98 -5.27 -12.50 9.26
N GLN A 99 -4.03 -13.01 9.25
CA GLN A 99 -3.28 -13.41 10.45
C GLN A 99 -1.95 -12.64 10.56
N TYR A 100 -1.87 -11.46 9.96
CA TYR A 100 -0.65 -10.69 9.88
C TYR A 100 -0.10 -10.40 11.29
N LYS A 101 1.20 -10.68 11.47
CA LYS A 101 1.90 -10.63 12.77
C LYS A 101 1.25 -11.50 13.88
N GLY A 102 0.60 -12.60 13.51
CA GLY A 102 0.07 -13.59 14.45
C GLY A 102 -1.26 -13.21 15.12
N VAL A 103 -1.88 -12.09 14.71
CA VAL A 103 -3.18 -11.64 15.22
C VAL A 103 -4.23 -11.78 14.12
N ASN A 104 -5.44 -12.18 14.49
CA ASN A 104 -6.57 -12.23 13.55
C ASN A 104 -7.10 -10.81 13.29
N TRP A 105 -7.00 -10.33 12.06
CA TRP A 105 -7.45 -8.97 11.68
C TRP A 105 -8.95 -8.89 11.44
N GLY A 106 -9.57 -9.98 10.99
CA GLY A 106 -11.01 -10.13 10.90
C GLY A 106 -11.67 -9.13 9.94
N ASN A 107 -12.90 -8.72 10.28
CA ASN A 107 -13.66 -7.77 9.46
C ASN A 107 -13.06 -6.36 9.53
N ALA A 108 -13.47 -5.48 8.62
CA ALA A 108 -12.93 -4.13 8.55
C ALA A 108 -13.07 -3.34 9.87
N ASN A 109 -14.13 -3.57 10.65
CA ASN A 109 -14.35 -2.95 11.96
C ASN A 109 -13.46 -3.48 13.10
N SER A 110 -12.65 -4.52 12.89
CA SER A 110 -11.68 -5.01 13.87
C SER A 110 -10.23 -4.70 13.49
N TRP A 111 -10.00 -4.07 12.34
CA TRP A 111 -8.66 -3.82 11.81
C TRP A 111 -7.89 -2.81 12.66
N ASP A 112 -8.53 -1.83 13.26
CA ASP A 112 -7.82 -0.86 14.08
C ASP A 112 -7.40 -1.45 15.43
N GLU A 113 -8.20 -2.32 16.05
CA GLU A 113 -7.77 -3.09 17.23
C GLU A 113 -6.63 -4.06 16.89
N ALA A 114 -6.73 -4.79 15.78
CA ALA A 114 -5.68 -5.72 15.33
C ALA A 114 -4.38 -4.98 14.98
N ALA A 115 -4.47 -3.81 14.34
CA ALA A 115 -3.32 -2.95 14.08
C ALA A 115 -2.62 -2.54 15.37
N ARG A 116 -3.37 -2.04 16.36
CA ARG A 116 -2.81 -1.66 17.66
C ARG A 116 -2.18 -2.86 18.38
N ALA A 117 -2.83 -4.02 18.36
CA ALA A 117 -2.31 -5.26 18.97
C ALA A 117 -1.00 -5.76 18.32
N THR A 118 -0.77 -5.43 17.05
CA THR A 118 0.43 -5.83 16.29
C THR A 118 1.50 -4.73 16.21
N GLY A 119 1.32 -3.64 16.96
CA GLY A 119 2.21 -2.48 16.97
C GLY A 119 2.21 -1.67 15.68
N VAL A 120 1.18 -1.82 14.84
CA VAL A 120 0.96 -0.99 13.65
C VAL A 120 0.32 0.33 14.09
N THR A 121 0.84 1.44 13.58
CA THR A 121 0.34 2.78 13.94
C THR A 121 -1.07 2.99 13.41
N VAL A 122 -1.96 3.45 14.29
CA VAL A 122 -3.30 3.93 13.94
C VAL A 122 -3.46 5.36 14.44
N ASN A 123 -3.83 6.29 13.56
CA ASN A 123 -4.05 7.69 13.91
C ASN A 123 -5.08 8.36 12.98
N SER A 124 -5.32 9.66 13.16
CA SER A 124 -6.23 10.45 12.32
C SER A 124 -5.52 11.21 11.19
N THR A 125 -4.24 10.91 10.94
CA THR A 125 -3.43 11.59 9.92
C THR A 125 -3.32 10.72 8.67
N PRO A 126 -4.03 11.06 7.58
CA PRO A 126 -3.92 10.29 6.36
C PRO A 126 -2.56 10.43 5.70
N LYS A 127 -2.10 9.34 5.08
CA LYS A 127 -0.95 9.32 4.19
C LYS A 127 -1.28 8.53 2.93
N PRO A 128 -0.85 8.94 1.72
CA PRO A 128 -0.93 8.07 0.56
C PRO A 128 -0.27 6.71 0.85
N GLY A 129 -1.01 5.63 0.60
CA GLY A 129 -0.62 4.25 0.93
C GLY A 129 -0.99 3.78 2.34
N SER A 130 -1.66 4.62 3.14
CA SER A 130 -2.32 4.18 4.37
C SER A 130 -3.68 3.56 4.06
N ILE A 131 -4.24 2.87 5.05
CA ILE A 131 -5.57 2.27 4.98
C ILE A 131 -6.54 3.20 5.70
N ALA A 132 -7.55 3.70 5.00
CA ALA A 132 -8.68 4.40 5.61
C ALA A 132 -9.64 3.34 6.17
N GLN A 133 -9.92 3.40 7.47
CA GLN A 133 -10.68 2.39 8.20
C GLN A 133 -11.80 3.04 9.02
N THR A 134 -12.95 2.37 9.10
CA THR A 134 -14.07 2.77 9.96
C THR A 134 -14.82 1.56 10.52
N ASN A 135 -15.34 1.73 11.75
CA ASN A 135 -16.20 0.74 12.41
C ASN A 135 -17.68 0.91 12.04
N ALA A 136 -18.01 1.87 11.18
CA ALA A 136 -19.39 2.11 10.76
C ALA A 136 -19.96 0.95 9.93
N GLY A 137 -21.17 0.51 10.28
CA GLY A 137 -21.84 -0.66 9.68
C GLY A 137 -21.47 -1.98 10.34
N SER A 138 -22.19 -3.07 10.02
CA SER A 138 -22.06 -4.35 10.73
C SER A 138 -20.67 -5.00 10.61
N PHE A 139 -19.93 -4.71 9.53
CA PHE A 139 -18.60 -5.27 9.26
C PHE A 139 -17.50 -4.21 9.20
N GLY A 140 -17.85 -2.93 9.39
CA GLY A 140 -16.96 -1.80 9.11
C GLY A 140 -16.68 -1.62 7.62
N HIS A 141 -15.74 -0.72 7.31
CA HIS A 141 -15.23 -0.56 5.96
C HIS A 141 -13.76 -0.15 5.94
N VAL A 142 -13.02 -0.66 4.94
CA VAL A 142 -11.63 -0.27 4.68
C VAL A 142 -11.45 0.12 3.21
N ALA A 143 -10.59 1.11 2.99
CA ALA A 143 -10.23 1.59 1.67
C ALA A 143 -8.74 1.95 1.60
N TRP A 144 -8.17 1.92 0.39
CA TRP A 144 -6.79 2.32 0.15
C TRP A 144 -6.69 3.82 -0.11
N VAL A 145 -5.83 4.54 0.63
CA VAL A 145 -5.64 5.98 0.44
C VAL A 145 -4.71 6.22 -0.74
N THR A 146 -5.23 6.80 -1.82
CA THR A 146 -4.45 7.10 -3.03
C THR A 146 -3.90 8.52 -3.06
N ALA A 147 -4.59 9.48 -2.44
CA ALA A 147 -4.13 10.86 -2.35
C ALA A 147 -4.70 11.56 -1.11
N VAL A 148 -4.00 12.58 -0.64
CA VAL A 148 -4.41 13.41 0.49
C VAL A 148 -4.41 14.87 0.04
N GLY A 149 -5.57 15.52 0.16
CA GLY A 149 -5.73 16.96 -0.03
C GLY A 149 -5.64 17.72 1.30
N SER A 150 -6.02 19.00 1.31
CA SER A 150 -6.00 19.81 2.54
C SER A 150 -6.87 19.21 3.63
N ASP A 151 -8.15 18.95 3.33
CA ASP A 151 -9.14 18.37 4.26
C ASP A 151 -9.84 17.13 3.72
N THR A 152 -9.33 16.60 2.61
CA THR A 152 -9.91 15.46 1.93
C THR A 152 -8.91 14.33 1.74
N VAL A 153 -9.43 13.13 1.58
CA VAL A 153 -8.69 11.96 1.11
C VAL A 153 -9.36 11.37 -0.11
N THR A 154 -8.56 10.92 -1.06
CA THR A 154 -9.04 10.15 -2.22
C THR A 154 -8.78 8.68 -1.97
N LEU A 155 -9.85 7.90 -2.07
CA LEU A 155 -9.91 6.50 -1.72
C LEU A 155 -10.12 5.66 -2.96
N GLU A 156 -9.54 4.48 -2.92
CA GLU A 156 -9.78 3.38 -3.84
C GLU A 156 -10.30 2.19 -3.02
N GLU A 157 -11.43 1.62 -3.43
CA GLU A 157 -12.15 0.67 -2.59
C GLU A 157 -12.97 -0.33 -3.42
N TYR A 158 -13.44 -1.37 -2.73
CA TYR A 158 -14.35 -2.37 -3.27
C TYR A 158 -15.57 -2.52 -2.36
N ASN A 159 -16.70 -2.88 -2.95
CA ASN A 159 -17.94 -3.18 -2.23
C ASN A 159 -18.48 -2.02 -1.35
N TRP A 160 -18.29 -0.77 -1.79
CA TRP A 160 -18.87 0.41 -1.13
C TRP A 160 -20.11 0.92 -1.86
N ALA A 161 -19.93 1.56 -3.03
CA ALA A 161 -21.03 2.13 -3.81
C ALA A 161 -21.73 1.10 -4.71
N THR A 162 -21.02 0.04 -5.09
CA THR A 162 -21.53 -1.04 -5.93
C THR A 162 -21.17 -2.36 -5.27
N LYS A 163 -22.16 -3.25 -5.13
CA LYS A 163 -21.97 -4.57 -4.55
C LYS A 163 -20.87 -5.31 -5.31
N GLU A 164 -19.85 -5.77 -4.59
CA GLU A 164 -18.69 -6.49 -5.15
C GLU A 164 -17.96 -5.73 -6.28
N GLY A 165 -18.15 -4.41 -6.33
CA GLY A 165 -17.65 -3.54 -7.39
C GLY A 165 -16.54 -2.61 -6.91
N TYR A 166 -15.67 -2.24 -7.85
CA TYR A 166 -14.63 -1.24 -7.67
C TYR A 166 -15.20 0.18 -7.62
N GLY A 167 -14.65 1.02 -6.75
CA GLY A 167 -15.02 2.43 -6.65
C GLY A 167 -13.82 3.32 -6.32
N LYS A 168 -13.97 4.59 -6.68
CA LYS A 168 -13.09 5.68 -6.26
C LYS A 168 -13.94 6.83 -5.77
N ARG A 169 -13.54 7.46 -4.65
CA ARG A 169 -14.19 8.68 -4.18
C ARG A 169 -13.24 9.57 -3.38
N THR A 170 -13.60 10.83 -3.27
CA THR A 170 -12.93 11.80 -2.41
C THR A 170 -13.88 12.23 -1.31
N VAL A 171 -13.41 12.20 -0.07
CA VAL A 171 -14.22 12.41 1.14
C VAL A 171 -13.43 13.19 2.19
N SER A 172 -14.11 13.70 3.22
CA SER A 172 -13.44 14.37 4.34
C SER A 172 -12.50 13.41 5.06
N LYS A 173 -11.26 13.86 5.32
CA LYS A 173 -10.27 13.06 6.04
C LYS A 173 -10.68 12.69 7.46
N GLY A 174 -11.59 13.46 8.06
CA GLY A 174 -12.11 13.19 9.41
C GLY A 174 -13.07 11.98 9.50
N THR A 175 -13.39 11.33 8.38
CA THR A 175 -14.36 10.23 8.33
C THR A 175 -13.76 8.89 8.77
N PHE A 176 -12.44 8.77 8.80
CA PHE A 176 -11.74 7.50 8.98
C PHE A 176 -10.62 7.60 10.01
N ASN A 177 -10.28 6.45 10.59
CA ASN A 177 -8.96 6.21 11.16
C ASN A 177 -8.02 5.77 10.04
N TYR A 178 -6.71 6.00 10.22
CA TYR A 178 -5.69 5.65 9.26
C TYR A 178 -4.70 4.66 9.87
N ILE A 179 -4.60 3.49 9.24
CA ILE A 179 -3.67 2.42 9.62
C ILE A 179 -2.44 2.48 8.71
N HIS A 180 -1.25 2.49 9.30
CA HIS A 180 0.04 2.67 8.61
C HIS A 180 0.89 1.41 8.75
N VAL A 181 0.75 0.49 7.79
CA VAL A 181 1.44 -0.82 7.74
C VAL A 181 2.82 -0.79 7.10
#